data_AF-A0A6G3XZJ1-F1
#
_entry.id   AF-A0A6G3XZJ1-F1
#
_cell.length_a   1.000
_cell.length_b   1.000
_cell.length_c   1.000
_cell.angle_alpha   90.00
_cell.angle_beta   90.00
_cell.angle_gamma   90.00
#
_symmetry.space_group_name_H-M   'P 1'
#
loop_
_entity.id
_entity.type
_entity.pdbx_description
1 polymer ?
#
loop_
_entity_poly.entity_id
_entity_poly.type
_entity_poly.pdbx_seq_one_letter_code
_entity_poly.pdbx_strand_id
1 'polypeptide(L)' 'TLDAARCVQGVGAAFVLANAMPLIAQVYDGQARNMAIAVWGTTLGACGAVAPVIGGLLVDLTEWRYLFL' A
#
# COMPACT_ATOMS: atom_id res chain seq x y z
N THR A 1 18.13 -8.34 -12.96
CA THR A 1 17.12 -9.09 -12.18
C THR A 1 16.31 -8.18 -11.27
N LEU A 2 16.93 -7.20 -10.59
CA LEU A 2 16.22 -6.21 -9.76
C LEU A 2 15.13 -5.43 -10.52
N ASP A 3 15.39 -4.98 -11.75
CA ASP A 3 14.40 -4.23 -12.54
C ASP A 3 13.17 -5.08 -12.87
N ALA A 4 13.38 -6.37 -13.19
CA ALA A 4 12.27 -7.30 -13.40
C ALA A 4 11.44 -7.49 -12.12
N ALA A 5 12.09 -7.59 -10.95
CA ALA A 5 11.40 -7.65 -9.67
C ALA A 5 10.58 -6.38 -9.40
N ARG A 6 11.11 -5.19 -9.75
CA ARG A 6 10.37 -3.93 -9.66
C ARG A 6 9.17 -3.86 -10.60
N CYS A 7 9.31 -4.36 -11.83
CA CYS A 7 8.18 -4.46 -12.74
C CYS A 7 7.08 -5.35 -12.13
N VAL A 8 7.44 -6.50 -11.57
CA VAL A 8 6.47 -7.39 -10.90
C VAL A 8 5.81 -6.72 -9.70
N GLN A 9 6.59 -6.05 -8.84
CA GLN A 9 6.05 -5.32 -7.68
C GLN A 9 5.10 -4.19 -8.11
N GLY A 10 5.49 -3.40 -9.11
CA GLY A 10 4.68 -2.31 -9.64
C GLY A 10 3.36 -2.81 -10.26
N VAL A 11 3.42 -3.90 -11.02
CA VAL A 11 2.21 -4.55 -11.57
C VAL A 11 1.29 -5.05 -10.46
N GLY A 12 1.84 -5.70 -9.43
CA GLY A 12 1.07 -6.14 -8.26
C GLY A 12 0.40 -4.96 -7.53
N ALA A 13 1.15 -3.89 -7.28
CA ALA A 13 0.65 -2.69 -6.64
C ALA A 13 -0.48 -2.03 -7.46
N ALA A 14 -0.32 -1.96 -8.79
CA ALA A 14 -1.34 -1.45 -9.69
C ALA A 14 -2.63 -2.28 -9.63
N PHE A 15 -2.53 -3.61 -9.61
CA PHE A 15 -3.70 -4.47 -9.48
C PHE A 15 -4.44 -4.26 -8.16
N VAL A 16 -3.71 -4.14 -7.04
CA VAL A 16 -4.33 -3.89 -5.73
C VAL A 16 -5.07 -2.55 -5.74
N LEU A 17 -4.42 -1.48 -6.20
CA LEU A 17 -5.01 -0.14 -6.20
C LEU A 17 -6.19 -0.01 -7.18
N ALA A 18 -6.10 -0.62 -8.37
CA ALA A 18 -7.14 -0.57 -9.38
C ALA A 18 -8.41 -1.34 -8.97
N ASN A 19 -8.27 -2.45 -8.23
CA ASN A 19 -9.41 -3.32 -7.86
C ASN A 19 -10.03 -2.97 -6.50
N ALA A 20 -9.34 -2.24 -5.63
CA ALA A 20 -9.83 -1.94 -4.28
C ALA A 20 -11.19 -1.22 -4.26
N MET A 21 -11.35 -0.15 -5.06
CA MET A 21 -12.60 0.63 -5.08
C MET A 21 -13.78 -0.15 -5.70
N PRO A 22 -13.62 -0.82 -6.86
CA PRO A 22 -14.67 -1.69 -7.41
C PRO A 22 -15.11 -2.80 -6.45
N LEU A 23 -14.18 -3.47 -5.75
CA LEU A 23 -14.51 -4.52 -4.80
C LEU A 23 -15.32 -3.99 -3.61
N ILE A 24 -14.93 -2.85 -3.04
CA ILE A 24 -15.69 -2.22 -1.96
C ILE A 24 -17.11 -1.86 -2.42
N ALA A 25 -17.25 -1.34 -3.64
CA ALA A 25 -18.55 -0.98 -4.19
C ALA A 25 -19.44 -2.19 -4.53
N GLN A 26 -18.86 -3.37 -4.79
CA GLN A 26 -19.59 -4.62 -5.04
C GLN A 26 -20.03 -5.32 -3.75
N VAL A 27 -19.23 -5.23 -2.68
CA VAL A 27 -19.47 -5.97 -1.43
C VAL A 27 -20.27 -5.17 -0.41
N TYR A 28 -20.17 -3.83 -0.43
CA TYR A 28 -20.81 -2.96 0.55
C TYR A 28 -21.76 -1.96 -0.09
N ASP A 29 -22.90 -1.73 0.57
CA ASP A 29 -23.92 -0.78 0.15
C ASP A 29 -24.20 0.30 1.21
N GLY A 30 -24.84 1.39 0.77
CA GLY A 30 -25.31 2.47 1.64
C GLY A 30 -24.21 3.05 2.54
N GLN A 31 -24.51 3.18 3.84
CA GLN A 31 -23.57 3.74 4.83
C GLN A 31 -22.34 2.86 5.04
N ALA A 32 -22.47 1.53 4.93
CA ALA A 32 -21.35 0.61 5.12
C ALA A 32 -20.27 0.82 4.04
N ARG A 33 -20.66 1.14 2.81
CA ARG A 33 -19.73 1.49 1.74
C ARG A 33 -18.89 2.73 2.05
N ASN A 34 -19.54 3.78 2.56
CA ASN A 34 -18.84 5.02 2.92
C ASN A 34 -17.82 4.77 4.05
N MET A 35 -18.18 3.93 5.03
CA MET A 35 -17.28 3.54 6.10
C MET A 35 -16.11 2.69 5.57
N ALA A 36 -16.37 1.74 4.66
CA ALA A 36 -15.31 0.94 4.04
C ALA A 36 -14.32 1.79 3.23
N ILE A 37 -14.81 2.79 2.47
CA ILE A 37 -13.96 3.77 1.77
C ILE A 37 -13.16 4.62 2.77
N ALA A 38 -13.78 5.06 3.87
CA ALA A 38 -13.10 5.83 4.91
C ALA A 38 -11.96 5.01 5.54
N VAL A 39 -12.21 3.75 5.91
CA VAL A 39 -11.19 2.84 6.47
C VAL A 39 -10.07 2.59 5.47
N TRP A 40 -10.40 2.40 4.19
CA TRP A 40 -9.38 2.27 3.14
C TRP A 40 -8.47 3.51 3.08
N GLY A 41 -9.08 4.71 3.03
CA GLY A 41 -8.33 5.97 2.98
C GLY A 41 -7.49 6.23 4.24
N THR A 42 -8.02 5.97 5.44
CA THR A 42 -7.26 6.15 6.69
C THR A 42 -6.10 5.18 6.78
N THR A 43 -6.26 3.95 6.30
CA THR A 43 -5.18 2.96 6.24
C THR A 43 -4.04 3.46 5.34
N LEU A 44 -4.36 3.99 4.15
CA LEU A 44 -3.35 4.59 3.27
C LEU A 44 -2.63 5.77 3.94
N GLY A 45 -3.37 6.65 4.62
CA GLY A 45 -2.79 7.76 5.37
C GLY A 45 -1.88 7.30 6.51
N ALA A 46 -2.31 6.31 7.29
CA ALA A 46 -1.53 5.73 8.38
C ALA A 46 -0.24 5.08 7.86
N CYS A 47 -0.33 4.31 6.76
CA CYS A 47 0.86 3.77 6.09
C CYS A 47 1.81 4.88 5.65
N GLY A 48 1.30 5.98 5.07
CA GLY A 48 2.12 7.13 4.68
C GLY A 48 2.87 7.79 5.84
N ALA A 49 2.30 7.78 7.05
CA ALA A 49 2.95 8.31 8.25
C ALA A 49 3.97 7.32 8.86
N VAL A 50 3.65 6.03 8.84
CA VAL A 50 4.46 4.98 9.50
C VAL A 50 5.62 4.52 8.63
N ALA A 51 5.46 4.48 7.31
CA ALA A 51 6.48 3.98 6.38
C ALA A 51 7.83 4.71 6.46
N PRO A 52 7.91 6.06 6.57
CA PRO A 52 9.18 6.77 6.73
C PRO A 52 9.89 6.42 8.05
N VAL A 53 9.14 6.24 9.14
CA VAL A 53 9.71 5.89 10.44
C VAL A 53 10.33 4.49 10.40
N ILE A 54 9.59 3.52 9.85
CA ILE A 54 10.09 2.15 9.66
C ILE A 54 11.27 2.15 8.69
N GLY A 55 11.20 2.89 7.59
CA GLY A 55 12.26 3.00 6.60
C GLY A 55 13.54 3.61 7.17
N GLY A 56 13.42 4.67 7.98
CA GLY A 56 14.56 5.28 8.68
C GLY A 56 15.22 4.30 9.64
N LEU A 57 14.42 3.62 10.49
CA LEU A 57 14.94 2.61 11.41
C LEU A 57 15.63 1.44 10.68
N LEU A 58 15.11 1.03 9.52
CA LEU A 58 15.71 -0.03 8.70
C LEU A 58 17.11 0.39 8.21
N VAL A 59 17.28 1.64 7.78
CA VAL A 59 18.58 2.17 7.35
C VAL A 59 19.55 2.27 8.52
N ASP A 60 19.07 2.70 9.70
CA ASP A 60 19.92 2.82 10.90
C ASP A 60 20.45 1.45 11.39
N LEU A 61 19.65 0.39 11.25
CA LEU A 61 19.99 -0.95 11.72
C LEU A 61 20.69 -1.81 10.66
N THR A 62 20.57 -1.47 9.37
CA THR A 62 21.08 -2.29 8.26
C THR A 62 21.79 -1.40 7.20
N GLU A 63 21.62 -1.72 5.92
CA GLU A 63 22.13 -0.92 4.81
C GLU A 63 20.97 -0.35 3.99
N TRP A 64 21.18 0.81 3.37
CA TRP A 64 20.18 1.47 2.50
C TRP A 64 19.65 0.58 1.37
N ARG A 65 20.43 -0.42 0.93
CA ARG A 65 20.06 -1.34 -0.16
C ARG A 65 18.81 -2.17 0.16
N TYR A 66 18.52 -2.41 1.43
CA TYR A 66 17.34 -3.16 1.86
C TYR A 66 16.02 -2.40 1.68
N LEU A 67 16.05 -1.07 1.49
CA LEU A 67 14.85 -0.31 1.10
C LEU A 67 14.37 -0.65 -0.32
N PHE A 68 15.21 -1.32 -1.11
CA PHE A 68 15.03 -1.51 -2.53
C PHE A 68 14.78 -2.97 -2.93
N LEU A 69 14.84 -3.88 -1.97
CA LEU A 69 14.48 -5.29 -2.07
C LEU A 69 12.95 -5.47 -1.95
#